data_AF-A0A149V5X1-F1
#
_entry.id   AF-A0A149V5X1-F1
#
_cell.length_a   1.000
_cell.length_b   1.000
_cell.length_c   1.000
_cell.angle_alpha   90.00
_cell.angle_beta   90.00
_cell.angle_gamma   90.00
#
_symmetry.space_group_name_H-M   'P 1'
#
loop_
_entity.id
_entity.type
_entity.pdbx_description
1 polymer ?
#
loop_
_entity_poly.entity_id
_entity_poly.type
_entity_poly.pdbx_seq_one_letter_code
_entity_poly.pdbx_strand_id
1 'polypeptide(L)' 'MLTPEQIAARTRAVHKARVNNLIEGLREDPRDAALLDAYARGEITSDEARRRVVASCREVRKKMRGEDE' A
#
# COMPACT_ATOMS: atom_id res chain seq x y z
N MET A 1 -14.92 -4.38 -13.06
CA MET A 1 -14.54 -2.96 -13.19
C MET A 1 -15.23 -2.21 -12.06
N LEU A 2 -14.53 -1.30 -11.37
CA LEU A 2 -15.14 -0.56 -10.26
C LEU A 2 -16.04 0.56 -10.77
N THR A 3 -17.10 0.87 -10.03
CA THR A 3 -17.90 2.07 -10.28
C THR A 3 -17.16 3.32 -9.81
N PRO A 4 -17.49 4.52 -10.33
CA PRO A 4 -16.94 5.77 -9.84
C PRO A 4 -17.09 5.96 -8.32
N GLU A 5 -18.22 5.53 -7.75
CA GLU A 5 -18.49 5.62 -6.31
C GLU A 5 -17.57 4.70 -5.51
N GLN A 6 -17.29 3.50 -6.04
CA GLN A 6 -16.35 2.56 -5.42
C GLN A 6 -14.92 3.08 -5.46
N ILE A 7 -14.50 3.69 -6.57
CA ILE A 7 -13.19 4.36 -6.69
C ILE A 7 -13.12 5.50 -5.68
N ALA A 8 -14.13 6.38 -5.63
CA ALA A 8 -14.17 7.50 -4.69
C ALA A 8 -14.14 7.03 -3.22
N ALA A 9 -14.85 5.95 -2.89
CA ALA A 9 -14.82 5.36 -1.56
C ALA A 9 -13.44 4.83 -1.19
N ARG A 10 -12.76 4.13 -2.11
CA ARG A 10 -11.40 3.64 -1.88
C ARG A 10 -10.38 4.76 -1.76
N THR A 11 -10.45 5.77 -2.63
CA THR A 11 -9.57 6.94 -2.56
C THR A 11 -9.69 7.66 -1.21
N ARG A 12 -10.92 7.85 -0.71
CA ARG A 12 -11.15 8.42 0.63
C ARG A 12 -10.56 7.53 1.75
N ALA A 13 -10.69 6.21 1.64
CA ALA A 13 -10.13 5.29 2.62
C ALA A 13 -8.59 5.34 2.66
N VAL A 14 -7.94 5.36 1.49
CA VAL A 14 -6.47 5.50 1.39
C VAL A 14 -6.02 6.85 1.93
N HIS A 15 -6.70 7.94 1.58
CA HIS A 15 -6.38 9.26 2.12
C HIS A 15 -6.51 9.31 3.65
N LYS A 16 -7.59 8.74 4.21
CA LYS A 16 -7.78 8.67 5.66
C LYS A 16 -6.67 7.86 6.35
N ALA A 17 -6.27 6.73 5.78
CA ALA A 17 -5.17 5.92 6.31
C ALA A 17 -3.85 6.71 6.35
N ARG A 18 -3.54 7.44 5.27
CA ARG A 18 -2.36 8.32 5.20
C ARG A 18 -2.39 9.43 6.24
N VAL A 19 -3.52 10.10 6.42
CA VAL A 19 -3.68 11.15 7.43
C VAL A 19 -3.48 10.57 8.84
N ASN A 20 -4.06 9.42 9.13
CA ASN A 20 -3.88 8.75 10.43
C ASN A 20 -2.40 8.40 10.67
N ASN A 21 -1.71 7.83 9.68
CA ASN A 21 -0.28 7.52 9.79
C ASN A 21 0.55 8.80 10.02
N LEU A 22 0.24 9.88 9.31
CA LEU A 22 0.94 11.14 9.45
C LEU A 22 0.77 11.77 10.84
N ILE A 23 -0.41 11.65 11.45
CA ILE A 23 -0.68 12.09 12.83
C ILE A 23 0.24 11.35 13.81
N GLU A 24 0.48 10.06 13.57
CA GLU A 24 1.40 9.22 14.35
C GLU A 24 2.89 9.43 13.98
N GLY A 25 3.20 10.39 13.11
CA GLY A 25 4.57 10.64 12.63
C GLY A 25 5.10 9.58 11.66
N LEU A 26 4.26 8.66 11.20
CA LEU A 26 4.61 7.60 10.26
C LEU A 26 4.46 8.09 8.82
N ARG A 27 5.38 7.66 7.94
CA ARG A 27 5.32 7.92 6.51
C ARG A 27 5.33 6.60 5.74
N GLU A 28 4.53 6.54 4.68
CA GLU A 28 4.54 5.41 3.75
C GLU A 28 5.85 5.39 2.94
N ASP A 29 6.39 4.20 2.69
CA ASP A 29 7.41 4.00 1.66
C ASP A 29 6.82 4.38 0.29
N PRO A 30 7.54 5.11 -0.58
CA PRO A 30 7.04 5.51 -1.89
C PRO A 30 6.51 4.36 -2.75
N ARG A 31 7.08 3.16 -2.62
CA ARG A 31 6.63 1.95 -3.35
C ARG A 31 5.29 1.46 -2.85
N ASP A 32 5.07 1.47 -1.54
CA ASP A 32 3.80 1.07 -0.94
C ASP A 32 2.70 2.10 -1.23
N ALA A 33 3.05 3.39 -1.25
CA ALA A 33 2.13 4.46 -1.64
C ALA A 33 1.59 4.26 -3.07
N ALA A 34 2.46 3.90 -4.03
CA ALA A 34 2.07 3.62 -5.41
C ALA A 34 1.12 2.42 -5.53
N LEU A 35 1.33 1.37 -4.70
CA LEU A 35 0.45 0.20 -4.65
C LEU A 35 -0.94 0.56 -4.11
N LEU A 36 -1.00 1.36 -3.04
CA LEU A 36 -2.26 1.83 -2.48
C LEU A 36 -3.05 2.70 -3.45
N ASP A 37 -2.36 3.55 -4.23
CA ASP A 37 -3.01 4.36 -5.27
C ASP A 37 -3.55 3.50 -6.42
N ALA A 38 -2.81 2.48 -6.86
CA ALA A 38 -3.29 1.54 -7.88
C ALA A 38 -4.52 0.75 -7.40
N TYR A 39 -4.54 0.35 -6.12
CA TYR A 39 -5.71 -0.28 -5.49
C TYR A 39 -6.92 0.67 -5.44
N ALA A 40 -6.69 1.94 -5.11
CA ALA A 40 -7.74 2.96 -5.03
C ALA A 40 -8.39 3.22 -6.39
N ARG A 41 -7.59 3.28 -7.46
CA ARG A 41 -8.07 3.42 -8.85
C ARG A 41 -8.71 2.15 -9.40
N GLY A 42 -8.58 1.02 -8.71
CA GLY A 42 -9.11 -0.27 -9.15
C GLY A 42 -8.28 -0.97 -10.23
N GLU A 43 -7.04 -0.54 -10.43
CA GLU A 43 -6.08 -1.15 -11.36
C GLU A 43 -5.60 -2.51 -10.83
N ILE A 44 -5.56 -2.66 -9.50
CA ILE A 44 -5.24 -3.92 -8.83
C ILE A 44 -6.29 -4.27 -7.76
N THR A 45 -6.37 -5.56 -7.44
CA THR A 45 -7.23 -6.08 -6.38
C THR A 45 -6.59 -5.85 -5.00
N SER A 46 -7.39 -5.92 -3.94
CA SER A 46 -6.89 -5.89 -2.56
C SER A 46 -5.93 -7.06 -2.28
N ASP A 47 -6.21 -8.24 -2.83
CA ASP A 47 -5.35 -9.42 -2.70
C ASP A 47 -4.00 -9.21 -3.39
N GLU A 48 -3.99 -8.60 -4.57
CA GLU A 48 -2.74 -8.28 -5.28
C GLU A 48 -1.93 -7.23 -4.52
N ALA A 49 -2.57 -6.16 -4.04
CA ALA A 49 -1.93 -5.16 -3.20
C ALA A 49 -1.32 -5.81 -1.95
N ARG A 50 -2.07 -6.68 -1.26
CA ARG A 50 -1.59 -7.41 -0.07
C ARG A 50 -0.38 -8.28 -0.39
N ARG A 51 -0.42 -9.05 -1.49
CA ARG A 51 0.70 -9.91 -1.90
C ARG A 51 1.98 -9.10 -2.11
N ARG A 52 1.89 -7.95 -2.80
CA ARG A 52 3.05 -7.10 -3.10
C ARG A 52 3.64 -6.45 -1.86
N VAL A 53 2.80 -5.94 -0.95
CA VAL A 53 3.26 -5.39 0.34
C VAL A 53 3.97 -6.46 1.18
N VAL A 54 3.38 -7.66 1.30
CA VAL A 54 4.00 -8.77 2.05
C VAL A 54 5.34 -9.20 1.44
N ALA A 55 5.44 -9.22 0.11
CA ALA A 55 6.70 -9.51 -0.58
C ALA A 55 7.77 -8.45 -0.26
N SER A 56 7.42 -7.16 -0.34
CA SER A 56 8.30 -6.04 0.03
C SER A 56 8.81 -6.15 1.47
N CYS A 57 7.93 -6.45 2.44
CA CYS A 57 8.34 -6.65 3.83
C CYS A 57 9.32 -7.82 4.01
N ARG A 58 9.17 -8.91 3.24
CA ARG A 58 10.08 -10.06 3.29
C ARG A 58 11.47 -9.71 2.75
N GLU A 59 11.55 -8.96 1.66
CA GLU A 59 12.83 -8.50 1.10
C GLU A 59 13.56 -7.56 2.07
N VAL A 60 12.83 -6.60 2.65
CA VAL A 60 13.38 -5.71 3.68
C VAL A 60 13.90 -6.51 4.87
N ARG A 61 13.16 -7.54 5.33
CA ARG A 61 13.59 -8.40 6.43
C ARG A 61 14.85 -9.21 6.10
N LYS A 62 14.97 -9.74 4.89
CA LYS A 62 16.17 -10.47 4.43
C LYS A 62 17.40 -9.57 4.43
N LYS A 63 17.28 -8.37 3.85
CA LYS A 63 18.36 -7.36 3.83
C LYS A 63 18.82 -6.97 5.23
N MET A 64 17.89 -6.77 6.17
CA MET A 64 18.24 -6.45 7.56
C MET A 64 18.94 -7.60 8.30
N ARG A 65 18.71 -8.85 7.89
CA ARG A 65 19.32 -10.03 8.51
C ARG A 65 20.63 -10.47 7.86
N GLY A 66 21.08 -9.79 6.80
CA GLY A 66 22.26 -10.19 6.04
C GLY A 66 22.11 -11.56 5.35
N GLU A 67 20.87 -12.02 5.12
CA GLU A 67 20.58 -13.33 4.49
C GLU A 67 20.71 -13.27 2.94
N ASP A 68 21.41 -12.26 2.40
CA ASP A 68 21.67 -12.09 0.96
C ASP A 68 23.10 -12.57 0.56
N GLU A 69 23.76 -13.39 1.39
CA GLU A 69 24.96 -14.18 1.05
C GLU A 69 24.69 -15.69 1.02
#